data_AF-A0A354CU79-F1
#
_entry.id   AF-A0A354CU79-F1
#
_cell.length_a   1.000
_cell.length_b   1.000
_cell.length_c   1.000
_cell.angle_alpha   90.00
_cell.angle_beta   90.00
_cell.angle_gamma   90.00
#
_symmetry.space_group_name_H-M   'P 1'
#
loop_
_entity.id
_entity.type
_entity.pdbx_description
1 polymer ?
#
loop_
_entity_poly.entity_id
_entity_poly.type
_entity_poly.pdbx_seq_one_letter_code
_entity_poly.pdbx_strand_id
1 'polypeptide(L)'
;MNYIRRITEMTKKETKAKELKEKLFMEKKNSGLIMTDAEMKTADKFNEGYKNYLDCGKTEREAANAAVEIAKKAGFTEFKAGKKYKAGDKVYCNNRGKAVIFAVFGKEDIEKGVNILAAHIDSPRLDLKQNPLYEESELAFFKTHYYGG
;
A
#
# COMPACT_ATOMS: atom_id res chain seq x y z
N MET A 1 -51.08 -24.59 24.37
CA MET A 1 -50.86 -23.30 23.66
C MET A 1 -49.44 -22.74 23.82
N ASN A 2 -48.86 -22.70 25.03
CA ASN A 2 -47.57 -22.00 25.28
C ASN A 2 -46.32 -22.69 24.71
N TYR A 3 -46.33 -24.02 24.59
CA TYR A 3 -45.16 -24.79 24.12
C TYR A 3 -44.87 -24.58 22.62
N ILE A 4 -45.91 -24.63 21.78
CA ILE A 4 -45.81 -24.44 20.33
C ILE A 4 -45.32 -23.02 20.02
N ARG A 5 -45.88 -22.00 20.69
CA ARG A 5 -45.46 -20.60 20.55
C ARG A 5 -43.97 -20.41 20.87
N ARG A 6 -43.47 -21.07 21.92
CA ARG A 6 -42.06 -21.03 22.32
C ARG A 6 -41.14 -21.64 21.27
N ILE A 7 -41.54 -22.77 20.66
CA ILE A 7 -40.78 -23.41 19.57
C ILE A 7 -40.74 -22.52 18.33
N THR A 8 -41.87 -21.91 17.95
CA THR A 8 -41.94 -21.00 16.79
C THR A 8 -41.13 -19.72 17.00
N GLU A 9 -41.12 -19.17 18.22
CA GLU A 9 -40.30 -18.01 18.57
C GLU A 9 -38.80 -18.36 18.59
N MET A 10 -38.42 -19.55 19.08
CA MET A 10 -37.04 -20.04 19.03
C MET A 10 -36.55 -20.26 17.60
N THR A 11 -37.33 -20.93 16.74
CA THR A 11 -36.97 -21.13 15.32
C THR A 11 -36.86 -19.81 14.58
N LYS A 12 -37.79 -18.86 14.76
CA LYS A 12 -37.66 -17.50 14.19
C LYS A 12 -36.40 -16.77 14.67
N LYS A 13 -36.01 -16.96 15.94
CA LYS A 13 -34.80 -16.34 16.51
C LYS A 13 -33.53 -16.96 15.95
N GLU A 14 -33.50 -18.28 15.74
CA GLU A 14 -32.41 -19.00 15.07
C GLU A 14 -32.26 -18.60 13.60
N THR A 15 -33.37 -18.48 12.85
CA THR A 15 -33.35 -18.03 11.45
C THR A 15 -32.83 -16.59 11.33
N LYS A 16 -33.32 -15.69 12.20
CA LYS A 16 -32.85 -14.29 12.23
C LYS A 16 -31.38 -14.19 12.65
N ALA A 17 -30.92 -15.03 13.58
CA ALA A 17 -29.51 -15.10 13.96
C ALA A 17 -28.63 -15.60 12.80
N LYS A 18 -29.11 -16.55 12.01
CA LYS A 18 -28.41 -17.06 10.81
C LYS A 18 -28.30 -15.99 9.72
N GLU A 19 -29.38 -15.26 9.43
CA GLU A 19 -29.37 -14.13 8.49
C GLU A 19 -28.44 -13.00 8.95
N LEU A 20 -28.44 -12.67 10.25
CA LEU A 20 -27.53 -11.67 10.82
C LEU A 20 -26.08 -12.12 10.75
N LYS A 21 -25.82 -13.41 10.97
CA LYS A 21 -24.48 -13.99 10.83
C LYS A 21 -23.98 -13.84 9.40
N GLU A 22 -24.77 -14.21 8.41
CA GLU A 22 -24.40 -14.05 6.99
C GLU A 22 -24.15 -12.59 6.60
N LYS A 23 -24.91 -11.65 7.16
CA LYS A 23 -24.76 -10.21 6.85
C LYS A 23 -23.61 -9.53 7.57
N LEU A 24 -23.28 -9.96 8.80
CA LEU A 24 -22.33 -9.26 9.67
C LEU A 24 -20.97 -9.94 9.74
N PHE A 25 -20.88 -11.24 9.45
CA PHE A 25 -19.65 -11.99 9.58
C PHE A 25 -18.92 -12.01 8.24
N MET A 26 -17.63 -11.73 8.28
CA MET A 26 -16.78 -11.87 7.11
C MET A 26 -16.49 -13.35 6.85
N GLU A 27 -17.01 -13.87 5.74
CA GLU A 27 -16.63 -15.20 5.25
C GLU A 27 -15.29 -15.11 4.53
N LYS A 28 -14.26 -15.75 5.09
CA LYS A 28 -12.93 -15.81 4.50
C LYS A 28 -12.91 -16.82 3.35
N LYS A 29 -13.27 -16.37 2.14
CA LYS A 29 -13.14 -17.15 0.90
C LYS A 29 -11.96 -16.62 0.08
N ASN A 30 -11.32 -17.51 -0.67
CA ASN A 30 -10.25 -17.12 -1.58
C ASN A 30 -10.82 -16.19 -2.67
N SER A 31 -10.21 -15.02 -2.86
CA SER A 31 -10.66 -14.02 -3.82
C SER A 31 -10.77 -14.57 -5.25
N GLY A 32 -9.84 -15.43 -5.68
CA GLY A 32 -9.87 -16.04 -7.02
C GLY A 32 -11.04 -17.03 -7.24
N LEU A 33 -11.70 -17.51 -6.18
CA LEU A 33 -12.89 -18.37 -6.30
C LEU A 33 -14.20 -17.60 -6.32
N ILE A 34 -14.17 -16.32 -5.93
CA ILE A 34 -15.37 -15.48 -5.78
C ILE A 34 -15.42 -14.33 -6.79
N MET A 35 -14.27 -13.93 -7.35
CA MET A 35 -14.20 -12.89 -8.36
C MET A 35 -14.69 -13.42 -9.70
N THR A 36 -15.41 -12.57 -10.43
CA THR A 36 -15.80 -12.82 -11.82
C THR A 36 -14.60 -12.67 -12.76
N ASP A 37 -14.69 -13.25 -13.96
CA ASP A 37 -13.64 -13.09 -14.99
C ASP A 37 -13.34 -11.62 -15.34
N ALA A 38 -14.35 -10.74 -15.25
CA ALA A 38 -14.20 -9.32 -15.52
C ALA A 38 -13.40 -8.61 -14.40
N GLU A 39 -13.66 -8.96 -13.14
CA GLU A 39 -12.90 -8.44 -11.99
C GLU A 39 -11.47 -8.95 -12.01
N MET A 40 -11.27 -10.23 -12.35
CA MET A 40 -9.93 -10.83 -12.50
C MET A 40 -9.11 -10.11 -13.56
N LYS A 41 -9.69 -9.87 -14.75
CA LYS A 41 -9.05 -9.09 -15.83
C LYS A 41 -8.70 -7.66 -15.40
N THR A 42 -9.55 -7.05 -14.58
CA THR A 42 -9.30 -5.70 -14.05
C THR A 42 -8.12 -5.70 -13.08
N ALA A 43 -8.04 -6.70 -12.20
CA ALA A 43 -6.93 -6.89 -11.28
C ALA A 43 -5.61 -7.16 -12.02
N ASP A 44 -5.62 -8.02 -13.04
CA ASP A 44 -4.44 -8.32 -13.87
C ASP A 44 -3.93 -7.06 -14.57
N LYS A 45 -4.83 -6.26 -15.14
CA LYS A 45 -4.47 -4.99 -15.78
C LYS A 45 -3.86 -4.00 -14.79
N PHE A 46 -4.37 -3.93 -13.56
CA PHE A 46 -3.78 -3.11 -12.50
C PHE A 46 -2.37 -3.58 -12.14
N ASN A 47 -2.16 -4.90 -12.06
CA ASN A 47 -0.88 -5.50 -11.69
C ASN A 47 0.25 -5.19 -12.68
N GLU A 48 -0.05 -4.91 -13.95
CA GLU A 48 0.99 -4.48 -14.92
C GLU A 48 1.65 -3.16 -14.50
N GLY A 49 0.89 -2.20 -13.97
CA GLY A 49 1.45 -0.98 -13.41
C GLY A 49 2.32 -1.23 -12.18
N TYR A 50 1.88 -2.17 -11.34
CA TYR A 50 2.62 -2.58 -10.13
C TYR A 50 3.95 -3.26 -10.48
N LYS A 51 3.96 -4.20 -11.44
CA LYS A 51 5.18 -4.86 -11.92
C LYS A 51 6.18 -3.84 -12.45
N ASN A 52 5.73 -2.92 -13.30
CA ASN A 52 6.60 -1.86 -13.83
C ASN A 52 7.19 -0.98 -12.72
N TYR A 53 6.40 -0.64 -11.69
CA TYR A 53 6.90 0.10 -10.53
C TYR A 53 7.99 -0.69 -9.78
N LEU A 54 7.78 -1.99 -9.55
CA LEU A 54 8.79 -2.85 -8.91
C LEU A 54 10.05 -3.03 -9.77
N ASP A 55 9.92 -3.04 -11.09
CA ASP A 55 11.06 -3.15 -12.00
C ASP A 55 11.91 -1.88 -12.02
N CYS A 56 11.28 -0.72 -11.91
CA CYS A 56 11.99 0.54 -11.82
C CYS A 56 12.47 0.91 -10.40
N GLY A 57 11.98 0.26 -9.34
CA GLY A 57 12.22 0.66 -7.95
C GLY A 57 13.01 -0.36 -7.13
N LYS A 58 14.23 -0.72 -7.54
CA LYS A 58 15.04 -1.76 -6.87
C LYS A 58 15.77 -1.25 -5.62
N THR A 59 16.08 0.05 -5.58
CA THR A 59 16.65 0.74 -4.41
C THR A 59 15.66 1.77 -3.85
N GLU A 60 15.87 2.21 -2.60
CA GLU A 60 15.01 3.21 -1.95
C GLU A 60 14.98 4.53 -2.74
N ARG A 61 16.09 4.84 -3.43
CA ARG A 61 16.21 6.04 -4.25
C ARG A 61 15.40 5.96 -5.53
N GLU A 62 15.49 4.82 -6.20
CA GLU A 62 14.74 4.57 -7.43
C GLU A 62 13.24 4.49 -7.14
N ALA A 63 12.84 3.79 -6.08
CA ALA A 63 11.44 3.71 -5.65
C ALA A 63 10.87 5.09 -5.30
N ALA A 64 11.61 5.90 -4.54
CA ALA A 64 11.22 7.28 -4.23
C ALA A 64 11.01 8.13 -5.50
N ASN A 65 11.95 8.03 -6.45
CA ASN A 65 11.86 8.77 -7.72
C ASN A 65 10.68 8.32 -8.57
N ALA A 66 10.49 6.99 -8.74
CA ALA A 66 9.37 6.43 -9.48
C ALA A 66 8.02 6.86 -8.88
N ALA A 67 7.90 6.83 -7.55
CA ALA A 67 6.68 7.27 -6.85
C ALA A 67 6.38 8.76 -7.09
N VAL A 68 7.40 9.62 -7.03
CA VAL A 68 7.24 11.06 -7.32
C VAL A 68 6.79 11.29 -8.76
N GLU A 69 7.36 10.59 -9.74
CA GLU A 69 6.97 10.73 -11.15
C GLU A 69 5.52 10.28 -11.41
N ILE A 70 5.09 9.19 -10.76
CA ILE A 70 3.69 8.75 -10.80
C ILE A 70 2.78 9.80 -10.16
N ALA A 71 3.17 10.33 -9.00
CA ALA A 71 2.38 11.33 -8.29
C ALA A 71 2.23 12.64 -9.09
N LYS A 72 3.31 13.13 -9.71
CA LYS A 72 3.26 14.32 -10.59
C LYS A 72 2.26 14.13 -11.73
N LYS A 73 2.26 12.97 -12.39
CA LYS A 73 1.27 12.63 -13.43
C LYS A 73 -0.17 12.60 -12.90
N ALA A 74 -0.35 12.28 -11.62
CA ALA A 74 -1.64 12.29 -10.93
C ALA A 74 -2.05 13.67 -10.37
N GLY A 75 -1.29 14.73 -10.69
CA GLY A 75 -1.57 16.12 -10.32
C GLY A 75 -1.00 16.54 -8.96
N PHE A 76 -0.07 15.78 -8.39
CA PHE A 76 0.62 16.21 -7.18
C PHE A 76 1.67 17.27 -7.49
N THR A 77 1.80 18.22 -6.56
CA THR A 77 2.81 19.30 -6.62
C THR A 77 3.69 19.29 -5.39
N GLU A 78 4.87 19.91 -5.45
CA GLU A 78 5.75 19.96 -4.28
C GLU A 78 5.13 20.81 -3.16
N PHE A 79 5.23 20.30 -1.93
CA PHE A 79 4.82 21.02 -0.74
C PHE A 79 5.72 22.24 -0.50
N LYS A 80 5.10 23.38 -0.16
CA LYS A 80 5.78 24.64 0.13
C LYS A 80 5.33 25.13 1.49
N ALA A 81 6.28 25.25 2.42
CA ALA A 81 6.01 25.82 3.74
C ALA A 81 5.46 27.26 3.61
N GLY A 82 4.47 27.60 4.43
CA GLY A 82 3.81 28.91 4.41
C GLY A 82 2.78 29.12 3.30
N LYS A 83 2.68 28.21 2.31
CA LYS A 83 1.59 28.24 1.33
C LYS A 83 0.28 27.78 1.98
N LYS A 84 -0.82 28.48 1.72
CA LYS A 84 -2.16 28.02 2.06
C LYS A 84 -2.65 27.00 1.04
N TYR A 85 -3.17 25.89 1.53
CA TYR A 85 -3.75 24.81 0.74
C TYR A 85 -5.24 24.70 1.01
N LYS A 86 -5.99 24.24 0.01
CA LYS A 86 -7.44 24.03 0.07
C LYS A 86 -7.76 22.55 -0.07
N ALA A 87 -8.97 22.19 0.34
CA ALA A 87 -9.48 20.83 0.19
C ALA A 87 -9.32 20.34 -1.26
N GLY A 88 -8.79 19.13 -1.42
CA GLY A 88 -8.50 18.50 -2.70
C GLY A 88 -7.12 18.81 -3.28
N ASP A 89 -6.37 19.77 -2.72
CA ASP A 89 -4.99 20.00 -3.14
C ASP A 89 -4.14 18.75 -2.88
N LYS A 90 -3.31 18.38 -3.85
CA LYS A 90 -2.43 17.22 -3.80
C LYS A 90 -0.98 17.68 -3.72
N VAL A 91 -0.28 17.28 -2.67
CA VAL A 91 1.12 17.67 -2.45
C VAL A 91 2.01 16.48 -2.12
N TYR A 92 3.28 16.60 -2.45
CA TYR A 92 4.31 15.67 -2.00
C TYR A 92 5.51 16.39 -1.40
N CYS A 93 6.22 15.70 -0.51
CA CYS A 93 7.50 16.13 0.04
C CYS A 93 8.53 15.01 -0.18
N ASN A 94 9.65 15.34 -0.83
CA ASN A 94 10.73 14.40 -1.05
C ASN A 94 11.85 14.64 -0.03
N ASN A 95 12.11 13.64 0.82
CA ASN A 95 13.21 13.68 1.78
C ASN A 95 14.46 13.04 1.18
N ARG A 96 15.35 13.88 0.62
CA ARG A 96 16.69 13.52 0.12
C ARG A 96 16.72 12.37 -0.91
N GLY A 97 15.61 12.17 -1.62
CA GLY A 97 15.43 11.10 -2.59
C GLY A 97 15.45 9.72 -1.96
N LYS A 98 15.08 9.54 -0.69
CA LYS A 98 15.04 8.24 0.00
C LYS A 98 13.72 7.94 0.70
N ALA A 99 12.89 8.96 0.91
CA ALA A 99 11.55 8.82 1.46
C ALA A 99 10.66 9.90 0.84
N VAL A 100 9.38 9.60 0.69
CA VAL A 100 8.42 10.53 0.10
C VAL A 100 7.14 10.51 0.92
N ILE A 101 6.59 11.68 1.18
CA ILE A 101 5.28 11.86 1.81
C ILE A 101 4.34 12.40 0.74
N PHE A 102 3.17 11.79 0.60
CA PHE A 102 2.09 12.28 -0.25
C PHE A 102 0.90 12.66 0.62
N ALA A 103 0.26 13.78 0.33
CA ALA A 103 -0.90 14.25 1.06
C ALA A 103 -1.97 14.81 0.11
N VAL A 104 -3.23 14.54 0.45
CA VAL A 104 -4.41 15.16 -0.16
C VAL A 104 -5.14 15.90 0.94
N PHE A 105 -5.31 17.20 0.79
CA PHE A 105 -5.96 18.03 1.81
C PHE A 105 -7.45 17.70 1.92
N GLY A 106 -7.92 17.43 3.14
CA GLY A 106 -9.32 17.17 3.44
C GLY A 106 -10.16 18.44 3.51
N LYS A 107 -11.47 18.27 3.75
CA LYS A 107 -12.39 19.39 4.00
C LYS A 107 -12.40 19.85 5.47
N GLU A 108 -12.01 18.96 6.37
CA GLU A 108 -11.99 19.19 7.80
C GLU A 108 -10.63 19.73 8.25
N ASP A 109 -10.62 20.43 9.39
CA ASP A 109 -9.38 20.91 10.00
C ASP A 109 -8.46 19.73 10.36
N ILE A 110 -7.15 19.93 10.21
CA ILE A 110 -6.13 18.93 10.54
C ILE A 110 -6.16 18.55 12.02
N GLU A 111 -6.65 19.45 12.89
CA GLU A 111 -6.85 19.17 14.32
C GLU A 111 -7.84 18.02 14.58
N LYS A 112 -8.74 17.75 13.63
CA LYS A 112 -9.67 16.61 13.71
C LYS A 112 -9.04 15.28 13.30
N GLY A 113 -7.76 15.31 12.92
CA GLY A 113 -6.97 14.14 12.59
C GLY A 113 -6.74 13.93 11.10
N VAL A 114 -5.98 12.88 10.81
CA VAL A 114 -5.56 12.50 9.45
C VAL A 114 -5.59 11.00 9.29
N ASN A 115 -5.85 10.53 8.07
CA ASN A 115 -5.70 9.12 7.72
C ASN A 115 -4.30 8.90 7.16
N ILE A 116 -3.49 8.11 7.87
CA ILE A 116 -2.10 7.85 7.50
C ILE A 116 -1.97 6.41 7.02
N LEU A 117 -1.40 6.25 5.82
CA LEU A 117 -0.86 4.99 5.33
C LEU A 117 0.65 5.13 5.25
N ALA A 118 1.36 4.21 5.89
CA ALA A 118 2.83 4.18 5.90
C ALA A 118 3.32 2.83 5.38
N ALA A 119 4.36 2.87 4.56
CA ALA A 119 5.11 1.72 4.07
C ALA A 119 6.58 2.11 3.99
N HIS A 120 7.47 1.12 3.97
CA HIS A 120 8.89 1.35 3.70
C HIS A 120 9.22 0.94 2.26
N ILE A 121 10.26 1.56 1.69
CA ILE A 121 10.65 1.38 0.28
C ILE A 121 12.11 0.91 0.14
N ASP A 122 12.80 0.71 1.25
CA ASP A 122 14.08 0.01 1.27
C ASP A 122 13.84 -1.50 1.32
N SER A 123 14.77 -2.25 0.74
CA SER A 123 14.74 -3.71 0.70
C SER A 123 16.14 -4.26 0.99
N PRO A 124 16.25 -5.51 1.50
CA PRO A 124 17.54 -6.15 1.71
C PRO A 124 18.38 -6.15 0.43
N ARG A 125 19.67 -5.82 0.55
CA ARG A 125 20.59 -5.67 -0.58
C ARG A 125 22.06 -5.79 -0.14
N LEU A 126 22.95 -5.82 -1.13
CA LEU A 126 24.40 -5.75 -0.92
C LEU A 126 24.90 -4.36 -1.27
N ASP A 127 25.52 -3.71 -0.29
CA ASP A 127 26.22 -2.44 -0.46
C ASP A 127 27.70 -2.67 -0.69
N LEU A 128 28.33 -1.81 -1.49
CA LEU A 128 29.78 -1.78 -1.56
C LEU A 128 30.37 -1.16 -0.29
N LYS A 129 31.46 -1.74 0.23
CA LYS A 129 32.25 -1.10 1.30
C LYS A 129 32.86 0.22 0.80
N GLN A 130 33.33 1.08 1.72
CA GLN A 130 33.92 2.37 1.32
C GLN A 130 35.11 2.22 0.35
N ASN A 131 35.95 1.20 0.55
CA ASN A 131 37.04 0.82 -0.34
C ASN A 131 36.79 -0.60 -0.86
N PRO A 132 35.97 -0.78 -1.92
CA PRO A 132 35.45 -2.08 -2.28
C PRO A 132 36.35 -2.84 -3.25
N LEU A 133 37.05 -2.15 -4.16
CA LEU A 133 37.82 -2.77 -5.23
C LEU A 133 39.05 -3.49 -4.66
N TYR A 134 39.23 -4.75 -5.04
CA TYR A 134 40.44 -5.52 -4.78
C TYR A 134 40.66 -6.55 -5.88
N GLU A 135 41.87 -7.11 -5.95
CA GLU A 135 42.22 -8.17 -6.89
C GLU A 135 42.51 -9.46 -6.12
N GLU A 136 42.04 -10.58 -6.65
CA GLU A 136 42.37 -11.92 -6.17
C GLU A 136 42.38 -12.89 -7.36
N SER A 137 43.39 -13.75 -7.46
CA SER A 137 43.51 -14.72 -8.58
C SER A 137 43.40 -14.07 -9.97
N GLU A 138 44.06 -12.92 -10.17
CA GLU A 138 44.04 -12.13 -11.41
C GLU A 138 42.64 -11.64 -11.84
N LEU A 139 41.67 -11.62 -10.92
CA LEU A 139 40.32 -11.09 -11.13
C LEU A 139 40.04 -9.91 -10.20
N ALA A 140 39.37 -8.88 -10.74
CA ALA A 140 38.90 -7.74 -9.97
C ALA A 140 37.55 -8.05 -9.30
N PHE A 141 37.47 -7.81 -8.00
CA PHE A 141 36.30 -8.03 -7.16
C PHE A 141 35.89 -6.78 -6.39
N PHE A 142 34.66 -6.78 -5.87
CA PHE A 142 34.15 -5.74 -4.99
C PHE A 142 33.72 -6.31 -3.63
N LYS A 143 34.31 -5.80 -2.54
CA LYS A 143 33.89 -6.10 -1.17
C LYS A 143 32.52 -5.52 -0.91
N THR A 144 31.62 -6.36 -0.44
CA THR A 144 30.26 -5.99 -0.08
C THR A 144 30.04 -5.94 1.44
N HIS A 145 28.93 -5.34 1.84
CA HIS A 145 28.35 -5.34 3.17
C HIS A 145 26.85 -5.50 3.01
N TYR A 146 26.25 -6.45 3.72
CA TYR A 146 24.81 -6.65 3.63
C TYR A 146 24.07 -5.49 4.31
N TYR A 147 22.93 -5.11 3.74
CA TYR A 147 21.96 -4.20 4.34
C TYR A 147 20.64 -4.96 4.44
N GLY A 148 20.06 -5.04 5.64
CA GLY A 148 18.91 -5.90 5.93
C GLY A 148 19.31 -7.26 6.51
N GLY A 149 18.37 -8.21 6.55
CA GLY A 149 18.53 -9.55 7.11
C GLY A 149 18.41 -10.64 6.05
#